data_AF-A0A2K3KFL0-F1
#
_entry.id   AF-A0A2K3KFL0-F1
#
_cell.length_a   1.000
_cell.length_b   1.000
_cell.length_c   1.000
_cell.angle_alpha   90.00
_cell.angle_beta   90.00
_cell.angle_gamma   90.00
#
_symmetry.space_group_name_H-M   'P 1'
#
loop_
_entity.id
_entity.type
_entity.pdbx_description
1 polymer ?
#
loop_
_entity_poly.entity_id
_entity_poly.type
_entity_poly.pdbx_seq_one_letter_code
_entity_poly.pdbx_strand_id
1 'polypeptide(L)'
;MNDEALREELDLVEEIRTGASLREATLKQKIAARHDVKVIKRELEVGSLVLRRNAKDSQDGKLTANWEGPYRVIDKTENGAYYL
;
A
#
# COMPACT_ATOMS: atom_id res chain seq x y z
N MET A 1 31.88 19.75 29.75
CA MET A 1 31.94 20.59 28.54
C MET A 1 31.57 19.79 27.27
N ASN A 2 31.91 18.50 27.17
CA ASN A 2 31.57 17.68 26.00
C ASN A 2 30.11 17.16 25.99
N ASP A 3 29.50 16.94 27.16
CA ASP A 3 28.17 16.32 27.25
C ASP A 3 27.03 17.21 26.75
N GLU A 4 27.20 18.52 26.81
CA GLU A 4 26.18 19.49 26.38
C GLU A 4 26.16 19.61 24.85
N ALA A 5 27.34 19.73 24.23
CA ALA A 5 27.48 19.69 22.77
C ALA A 5 26.97 18.37 22.18
N LEU A 6 27.22 17.23 22.86
CA LEU A 6 26.72 15.93 22.43
C LEU A 6 25.19 15.83 22.49
N ARG A 7 24.56 16.47 23.49
CA ARG A 7 23.09 16.52 23.61
C ARG A 7 22.46 17.38 22.52
N GLU A 8 23.02 18.57 22.27
CA GLU A 8 22.55 19.44 21.20
C GLU A 8 22.63 18.77 19.83
N GLU A 9 23.73 18.07 19.54
CA GLU A 9 23.88 17.32 18.30
C GLU A 9 22.82 16.21 18.15
N LEU A 10 22.52 15.50 19.25
CA LEU A 10 21.49 14.47 19.24
C LEU A 10 20.09 15.05 19.02
N ASP A 11 19.77 16.16 19.69
CA ASP A 11 18.47 16.84 19.53
C ASP A 11 18.26 17.30 18.08
N LEU A 12 19.31 17.84 17.43
CA LEU A 12 19.28 18.21 16.02
C LEU A 12 18.99 17.00 15.10
N VAL A 13 19.61 15.85 15.38
CA VAL A 13 19.38 14.62 14.61
C VAL A 13 17.94 14.14 14.76
N GLU A 14 17.39 14.17 15.98
CA GLU A 14 16.00 13.76 16.22
C GLU A 14 14.99 14.72 15.58
N GLU A 15 15.27 16.03 15.58
CA GLU A 15 14.42 17.02 14.90
C GLU A 15 14.38 16.75 13.38
N ILE A 16 15.55 16.50 12.77
CA ILE A 16 15.65 16.18 11.34
C ILE A 16 14.89 14.89 11.02
N ARG A 17 15.06 13.84 11.83
CA ARG A 17 14.37 12.56 11.63
C ARG A 17 12.86 12.72 11.75
N THR A 18 12.39 13.45 12.76
CA THR A 18 10.97 13.71 12.96
C THR A 18 10.39 14.49 11.78
N GLY A 19 11.08 15.53 11.31
CA GLY A 19 10.69 16.28 10.13
C GLY A 19 10.66 15.41 8.86
N ALA A 20 11.61 14.49 8.69
CA ALA A 20 11.64 13.57 7.57
C ALA A 20 10.46 12.59 7.60
N SER A 21 10.19 11.98 8.76
CA SER A 21 9.06 11.07 8.97
C SER A 21 7.72 11.76 8.70
N LEU A 22 7.55 13.02 9.13
CA LEU A 22 6.34 13.79 8.87
C LEU A 22 6.14 14.04 7.36
N ARG A 23 7.22 14.40 6.65
CA ARG A 23 7.17 14.60 5.19
C ARG A 23 6.83 13.31 4.45
N GLU A 24 7.42 12.19 4.87
CA GLU A 24 7.13 10.87 4.30
C GLU A 24 5.66 10.48 4.50
N ALA A 25 5.14 10.62 5.73
CA ALA A 25 3.75 10.34 6.04
C ALA A 25 2.79 11.21 5.21
N THR A 26 3.09 12.51 5.12
CA THR A 26 2.31 13.47 4.32
C THR A 26 2.31 13.08 2.83
N LEU A 27 3.46 12.67 2.29
CA LEU A 27 3.57 12.24 0.91
C LEU A 27 2.76 10.96 0.66
N LYS A 28 2.87 9.97 1.53
CA LYS A 28 2.10 8.71 1.45
C LYS A 28 0.59 8.98 1.47
N GLN A 29 0.12 9.86 2.34
CA GLN A 29 -1.29 10.28 2.41
C GLN A 29 -1.75 10.95 1.11
N LYS A 30 -0.95 11.86 0.54
CA LYS A 30 -1.28 12.52 -0.74
C LYS A 30 -1.36 11.52 -1.89
N ILE A 31 -0.47 10.54 -1.93
CA ILE A 31 -0.48 9.48 -2.94
C ILE A 31 -1.76 8.63 -2.81
N ALA A 32 -2.09 8.20 -1.59
CA ALA A 32 -3.32 7.44 -1.33
C ALA A 32 -4.57 8.23 -1.74
N ALA A 33 -4.69 9.48 -1.31
CA ALA A 33 -5.84 10.33 -1.67
C ALA A 33 -5.97 10.50 -3.20
N ARG A 34 -4.85 10.71 -3.92
CA ARG A 34 -4.87 10.84 -5.38
C ARG A 34 -5.27 9.53 -6.08
N HIS A 35 -4.83 8.40 -5.55
CA HIS A 35 -5.22 7.09 -6.04
C HIS A 35 -6.72 6.86 -5.84
N ASP A 36 -7.21 7.08 -4.62
CA ASP A 36 -8.58 6.73 -4.21
C ASP A 36 -9.65 7.54 -4.94
N VAL A 37 -9.35 8.79 -5.34
CA VAL A 37 -10.27 9.59 -6.18
C VAL A 37 -10.60 8.89 -7.51
N LYS A 38 -9.69 8.06 -8.03
CA LYS A 38 -9.89 7.34 -9.30
C LYS A 38 -10.43 5.92 -9.10
N VAL A 39 -10.50 5.43 -7.86
CA VAL A 39 -10.97 4.08 -7.58
C VAL A 39 -12.50 4.07 -7.63
N ILE A 40 -13.04 3.38 -8.63
CA ILE A 40 -14.47 3.10 -8.70
C ILE A 40 -14.72 1.80 -7.92
N LYS A 41 -15.44 1.91 -6.81
CA LYS A 41 -15.91 0.74 -6.07
C LYS A 41 -16.86 -0.06 -6.95
N ARG A 42 -16.62 -1.35 -7.08
CA ARG A 42 -17.48 -2.27 -7.83
C ARG A 42 -17.77 -3.48 -6.97
N GLU A 43 -19.06 -3.78 -6.83
CA GLU A 43 -19.49 -5.05 -6.27
C GLU A 43 -19.50 -6.11 -7.37
N LEU A 44 -18.95 -7.27 -7.05
CA LEU A 44 -18.94 -8.43 -7.93
C LEU A 44 -20.08 -9.36 -7.53
N GLU A 45 -20.79 -9.93 -8.50
CA GLU A 45 -21.85 -10.90 -8.25
C GLU A 45 -21.30 -12.32 -8.15
N VAL A 46 -21.95 -13.16 -7.33
CA VAL A 46 -21.69 -14.61 -7.33
C VAL A 46 -21.91 -15.14 -8.74
N GLY A 47 -20.97 -15.94 -9.21
CA GLY A 47 -20.93 -16.43 -10.59
C GLY A 47 -20.19 -15.52 -11.57
N SER A 48 -19.80 -14.29 -11.20
CA SER A 48 -19.01 -13.41 -12.07
C SER A 48 -17.60 -13.96 -12.30
N LEU A 49 -17.09 -13.79 -13.52
CA LEU A 49 -15.68 -14.08 -13.81
C LEU A 49 -14.79 -12.89 -13.44
N VAL A 50 -13.67 -13.18 -12.78
CA VAL A 50 -12.71 -12.17 -12.32
C VAL A 50 -11.27 -12.63 -12.49
N LEU A 51 -10.35 -11.67 -12.54
CA LEU A 51 -8.92 -11.90 -12.50
C LEU A 51 -8.40 -11.54 -11.11
N ARG A 52 -7.57 -12.40 -10.53
CA ARG A 52 -6.91 -12.11 -9.25
C ARG A 52 -5.56 -11.48 -9.53
N ARG A 53 -5.17 -10.45 -8.77
CA ARG A 53 -3.83 -9.88 -8.87
C ARG A 53 -2.84 -10.88 -8.28
N ASN A 54 -1.74 -11.14 -8.97
CA ASN A 54 -0.69 -11.98 -8.40
C ASN A 54 -0.01 -11.25 -7.22
N ALA A 55 0.16 -11.94 -6.09
CA ALA A 55 0.85 -11.40 -4.92
C ALA A 55 2.38 -11.48 -5.03
N LYS A 56 2.91 -12.00 -6.15
CA LYS A 56 4.34 -12.22 -6.32
C LYS A 56 5.07 -10.91 -6.61
N ASP A 57 5.80 -10.44 -5.60
CA ASP A 57 7.01 -9.68 -5.83
C ASP A 57 8.08 -10.61 -6.42
N SER A 58 8.34 -10.47 -7.71
CA SER A 58 9.69 -10.59 -8.30
C SER A 58 10.42 -11.95 -8.35
N GLN A 59 9.76 -13.13 -8.26
CA GLN A 59 10.45 -14.40 -8.57
C GLN A 59 10.37 -14.85 -10.05
N ASP A 60 9.31 -14.49 -10.79
CA ASP A 60 9.15 -14.92 -12.20
C ASP A 60 9.57 -13.84 -13.24
N GLY A 61 10.19 -12.77 -12.76
CA GLY A 61 10.71 -11.68 -13.59
C GLY A 61 9.68 -10.59 -13.91
N LYS A 62 10.18 -9.42 -14.36
CA LYS A 62 9.38 -8.21 -14.65
C LYS A 62 8.31 -8.40 -15.74
N LEU A 63 8.35 -9.52 -16.46
CA LEU A 63 7.50 -9.80 -17.63
C LEU A 63 6.40 -10.82 -17.36
N THR A 64 6.27 -11.32 -16.13
CA THR A 64 5.13 -12.18 -15.77
C THR A 64 3.84 -11.36 -15.76
N ALA A 65 2.72 -11.98 -16.16
CA ALA A 65 1.42 -11.33 -16.10
C ALA A 65 1.07 -10.92 -14.65
N ASN A 66 0.63 -9.68 -14.46
CA ASN A 66 0.20 -9.14 -13.15
C ASN A 66 -1.14 -9.72 -12.65
N TRP A 67 -1.83 -10.46 -13.51
CA TRP A 67 -3.17 -10.97 -13.28
C TRP A 67 -3.19 -12.46 -13.62
N GLU A 68 -3.85 -13.25 -12.78
CA GLU A 68 -4.01 -14.69 -12.92
C GLU A 68 -5.49 -15.08 -13.01
N GLY A 69 -5.73 -16.27 -13.57
CA GLY A 69 -7.07 -16.83 -13.74
C GLY A 69 -7.75 -16.38 -15.03
N PRO A 70 -8.90 -16.98 -15.31
CA PRO A 70 -10.15 -16.47 -14.75
C PRO A 70 -10.69 -17.32 -13.59
N TYR A 71 -11.18 -16.66 -12.55
CA TYR A 71 -11.87 -17.27 -11.42
C TYR A 71 -13.34 -16.94 -11.44
N ARG A 72 -14.16 -17.71 -10.70
CA ARG A 72 -15.57 -17.44 -10.55
C ARG A 72 -15.86 -17.10 -9.11
N VAL A 73 -16.53 -15.98 -8.85
CA VAL A 73 -16.94 -15.65 -7.48
C VAL A 73 -17.90 -16.72 -6.97
N ILE A 74 -17.55 -17.39 -5.88
CA ILE A 74 -18.35 -18.42 -5.22
C ILE A 74 -19.24 -17.80 -4.15
N ASP A 75 -18.70 -16.83 -3.40
CA ASP A 75 -19.41 -16.17 -2.30
C ASP A 75 -18.81 -14.79 -1.98
N LYS A 76 -19.55 -13.94 -1.26
CA LYS A 76 -19.15 -12.59 -0.86
C LYS A 76 -19.11 -12.46 0.66
N THR A 77 -18.11 -11.75 1.19
CA THR A 77 -18.04 -11.43 2.63
C THR A 77 -18.57 -10.02 2.92
N GLU A 78 -18.95 -9.76 4.17
CA GLU A 78 -19.42 -8.44 4.61
C GLU A 78 -18.34 -7.35 4.55
N ASN A 79 -17.05 -7.73 4.60
CA ASN A 79 -15.92 -6.80 4.53
C ASN A 79 -15.42 -6.53 3.09
N GLY A 80 -16.17 -6.96 2.06
CA GLY A 80 -15.84 -6.71 0.65
C GLY A 80 -14.78 -7.63 0.07
N ALA A 81 -14.49 -8.76 0.73
CA ALA A 81 -13.70 -9.84 0.16
C ALA A 81 -14.61 -10.83 -0.59
N TYR A 82 -13.99 -11.62 -1.47
CA TYR A 82 -14.69 -12.58 -2.32
C TYR A 82 -14.00 -13.94 -2.24
N TYR A 83 -14.80 -15.00 -2.16
CA TYR A 83 -14.33 -16.36 -2.39
C TYR A 83 -14.38 -16.63 -3.90
N LEU A 84 -13.30 -17.18 -4.44
CA LEU A 84 -13.05 -17.40 -5.87
C LEU A 84 -12.94 -18.88 -6.22
#